data_AF-A0A846DK35-F1
#
_entry.id   AF-A0A846DK35-F1
#
_cell.length_a   1.000
_cell.length_b   1.000
_cell.length_c   1.000
_cell.angle_alpha   90.00
_cell.angle_beta   90.00
_cell.angle_gamma   90.00
#
_symmetry.space_group_name_H-M   'P 1'
#
loop_
_entity.id
_entity.type
_entity.pdbx_description
1 polymer ?
#
loop_
_entity_poly.entity_id
_entity_poly.type
_entity_poly.pdbx_seq_one_letter_code
_entity_poly.pdbx_strand_id
1 'polypeptide(L)'
;MLLQDARDYQILFLSLFLFLGISTRDWTLRSDLMLVVILSCLLTQLLLSSFVTYVNTYNKHKLPPNHAYSTLYHGSVSSLRSAAITSLGLCLLLRGNDYTTMAIAGCLAIASKFIFRFRGKHFFNPANFGIISALIINNDAWVSPGQWGTDWWYLLLFAGTGGMILKRVGRWDTSAAFFVAYTGL
;
A
#
# COMPACT_ATOMS: atom_id res chain seq x y z
N MET A 1 -12.25 12.12 15.31
CA MET A 1 -13.26 11.77 14.28
C MET A 1 -12.65 10.76 13.32
N LEU A 2 -13.18 9.53 13.26
CA LEU A 2 -12.61 8.36 12.56
C LEU A 2 -12.74 8.40 11.02
N LEU A 3 -13.29 9.46 10.42
CA LEU A 3 -13.62 9.54 8.99
C LEU A 3 -13.29 10.90 8.36
N GLN A 4 -12.27 11.60 8.85
CA GLN A 4 -11.85 12.87 8.25
C GLN A 4 -10.82 12.65 7.12
N ASP A 5 -9.92 11.68 7.26
CA ASP A 5 -8.83 11.43 6.31
C ASP A 5 -9.26 10.45 5.21
N ALA A 6 -8.84 10.68 3.97
CA ALA A 6 -9.05 9.74 2.88
C ALA A 6 -8.42 8.36 3.17
N ARG A 7 -7.37 8.31 3.98
CA ARG A 7 -6.72 7.07 4.42
C ARG A 7 -7.64 6.18 5.25
N ASP A 8 -8.54 6.76 6.05
CA ASP A 8 -9.48 5.99 6.87
C ASP A 8 -10.45 5.21 5.95
N TYR A 9 -10.90 5.84 4.87
CA TYR A 9 -11.72 5.18 3.83
C TYR A 9 -10.93 4.10 3.08
N GLN A 10 -9.65 4.34 2.79
CA GLN A 10 -8.81 3.32 2.16
C GLN A 10 -8.66 2.08 3.04
N ILE A 11 -8.37 2.26 4.34
CA ILE A 11 -8.27 1.15 5.28
C ILE A 11 -9.61 0.43 5.40
N LEU A 12 -10.71 1.17 5.52
CA LEU A 12 -12.06 0.61 5.62
C LEU A 12 -12.40 -0.24 4.39
N PHE A 13 -12.25 0.31 3.19
CA PHE A 13 -12.63 -0.39 1.96
C PHE A 13 -11.67 -1.53 1.60
N LEU A 14 -10.36 -1.38 1.82
CA LEU A 14 -9.44 -2.50 1.62
C LEU A 14 -9.69 -3.64 2.62
N SER A 15 -10.00 -3.31 3.88
CA SER A 15 -10.41 -4.32 4.87
C SER A 15 -11.73 -4.99 4.49
N LEU A 16 -12.71 -4.21 4.02
CA LEU A 16 -13.98 -4.72 3.51
C LEU A 16 -13.77 -5.68 2.34
N PHE A 17 -12.94 -5.31 1.37
CA PHE A 17 -12.62 -6.16 0.24
C PHE A 17 -11.90 -7.42 0.69
N LEU A 18 -10.92 -7.31 1.58
CA LEU A 18 -10.17 -8.47 2.05
C LEU A 18 -11.08 -9.47 2.77
N PHE A 19 -11.92 -8.96 3.68
CA PHE A 19 -12.92 -9.77 4.37
C PHE A 19 -13.88 -10.43 3.38
N LEU A 20 -14.44 -9.66 2.47
CA LEU A 20 -15.39 -10.16 1.49
C LEU A 20 -14.75 -11.24 0.60
N GLY A 21 -13.54 -11.02 0.09
CA GLY A 21 -12.84 -11.97 -0.76
C GLY A 21 -12.56 -13.28 -0.04
N ILE A 22 -12.13 -13.23 1.23
CA ILE A 22 -11.96 -14.41 2.08
C ILE A 22 -13.30 -15.14 2.30
N SER A 23 -14.40 -14.41 2.52
CA SER A 23 -15.70 -15.02 2.84
C SER A 23 -16.45 -15.58 1.63
N THR A 24 -16.25 -15.05 0.43
CA THR A 24 -17.13 -15.33 -0.72
C THR A 24 -16.45 -15.96 -1.93
N ARG A 25 -15.12 -15.89 -2.02
CA ARG A 25 -14.38 -16.28 -3.24
C ARG A 25 -13.44 -17.46 -3.04
N ASP A 26 -13.56 -18.19 -1.92
CA ASP A 26 -12.69 -19.31 -1.54
C ASP A 26 -11.21 -19.01 -1.84
N TRP A 27 -10.80 -17.76 -1.58
CA TRP A 27 -9.42 -17.38 -1.77
C TRP A 27 -8.58 -18.28 -0.89
N THR A 28 -7.64 -19.00 -1.50
CA THR A 28 -6.62 -19.83 -0.82
C THR A 28 -5.59 -18.94 -0.11
N LEU A 29 -6.07 -17.98 0.67
CA LEU A 29 -5.29 -17.07 1.48
C LEU A 29 -4.95 -17.74 2.80
N ARG A 30 -3.68 -18.07 2.91
CA ARG A 30 -3.04 -18.49 4.14
C ARG A 30 -2.95 -17.32 5.12
N SER A 31 -3.62 -17.42 6.27
CA SER A 31 -3.69 -16.36 7.28
C SER A 31 -2.33 -16.06 7.91
N ASP A 32 -1.50 -17.08 8.03
CA ASP A 32 -0.09 -17.01 8.41
C ASP A 32 0.73 -16.16 7.43
N LEU A 33 0.54 -16.32 6.12
CA LEU A 33 1.21 -15.48 5.11
C LEU A 33 0.73 -14.03 5.15
N MET A 34 -0.57 -13.79 5.34
CA MET A 34 -1.11 -12.43 5.51
C MET A 34 -0.50 -11.74 6.73
N LEU A 35 -0.39 -12.46 7.85
CA LEU A 35 0.23 -11.95 9.07
C LEU A 35 1.70 -11.59 8.84
N VAL A 36 2.45 -12.42 8.11
CA VAL A 36 3.85 -12.12 7.74
C VAL A 36 3.95 -10.84 6.91
N VAL A 37 3.09 -10.64 5.91
CA VAL A 37 3.08 -9.40 5.12
C VAL A 37 2.76 -8.18 5.98
N ILE A 38 1.75 -8.28 6.86
CA ILE A 38 1.35 -7.18 7.74
C ILE A 38 2.49 -6.85 8.71
N LEU A 39 3.06 -7.84 9.39
CA LEU A 39 4.15 -7.63 10.34
C LEU A 39 5.40 -7.08 9.65
N SER A 40 5.81 -7.63 8.51
CA SER A 40 6.96 -7.11 7.76
C SER A 40 6.73 -5.64 7.37
N CYS A 41 5.56 -5.28 6.85
CA CYS A 41 5.25 -3.89 6.51
C CYS A 41 5.32 -2.96 7.74
N LEU A 42 4.68 -3.34 8.85
CA LEU A 42 4.64 -2.51 10.06
C LEU A 42 6.02 -2.38 10.70
N LEU A 43 6.75 -3.48 10.84
CA LEU A 43 8.09 -3.49 11.42
C LEU A 43 9.07 -2.67 10.57
N THR A 44 9.09 -2.87 9.24
CA THR A 44 9.95 -2.08 8.35
C THR A 44 9.58 -0.59 8.42
N GLN A 45 8.29 -0.26 8.50
CA GLN A 45 7.85 1.13 8.62
C GLN A 45 8.34 1.76 9.92
N LEU A 46 8.23 1.04 11.04
CA LEU A 46 8.68 1.50 12.35
C LEU A 46 10.20 1.69 12.37
N LEU A 47 10.96 0.72 11.86
CA LEU A 47 12.42 0.78 11.82
C LEU A 47 12.92 1.92 10.95
N LEU A 48 12.44 2.03 9.71
CA LEU A 48 12.91 3.07 8.79
C LEU A 48 12.44 4.47 9.21
N SER A 49 11.22 4.61 9.74
CA SER A 49 10.77 5.91 10.26
C SER A 49 11.55 6.35 11.49
N SER A 50 11.86 5.42 12.41
CA SER A 50 12.72 5.69 13.58
C SER A 50 14.13 6.07 13.16
N PHE A 51 14.72 5.31 12.23
CA PHE A 51 16.06 5.60 11.70
C PHE A 51 16.13 6.98 11.05
N VAL A 52 15.19 7.31 10.18
CA VAL A 52 15.20 8.62 9.51
C VAL A 52 14.96 9.76 10.51
N THR A 53 14.07 9.57 11.48
CA THR A 53 13.83 10.57 12.53
C THR A 53 15.07 10.79 13.39
N TYR A 54 15.77 9.70 13.74
CA TYR A 54 17.03 9.75 14.48
C TYR A 54 18.11 10.52 13.71
N VAL A 55 18.37 10.14 12.45
CA VAL A 55 19.37 10.80 11.58
C VAL A 55 19.06 12.28 11.39
N ASN A 56 17.79 12.63 11.16
CA ASN A 56 17.38 14.02 11.01
C ASN A 56 17.58 14.82 12.30
N THR A 57 17.29 14.24 13.46
CA THR A 57 17.47 14.90 14.76
C THR A 57 18.95 15.15 15.05
N TYR A 58 19.80 14.17 14.75
CA TYR A 58 21.26 14.30 14.87
C TYR A 58 21.81 15.40 13.95
N ASN A 59 21.40 15.43 12.68
CA ASN A 59 21.86 16.42 11.70
C ASN A 59 21.33 17.84 11.97
N LYS A 60 20.22 17.99 12.69
CA LYS A 60 19.62 19.30 13.02
C LYS A 60 20.52 20.19 13.86
N HIS A 61 21.45 19.62 14.62
CA HIS A 61 22.45 20.37 15.39
C HIS A 61 23.64 20.87 14.54
N LYS A 62 23.76 20.45 13.27
CA LYS A 62 24.93 20.73 12.41
C LYS A 62 24.66 21.65 11.22
N LEU A 63 23.40 21.95 10.88
CA LEU A 63 23.05 22.78 9.72
C LEU A 63 22.18 24.01 10.08
N PRO A 64 22.37 25.16 9.38
CA PRO A 64 21.56 26.37 9.57
C PRO A 64 20.08 26.15 9.17
N PRO A 65 19.14 26.93 9.72
CA PRO A 65 17.70 26.66 9.69
C PRO A 65 17.03 26.77 8.31
N ASN A 66 17.76 27.08 7.23
CA ASN A 66 17.17 27.44 5.94
C ASN A 66 16.76 26.26 5.04
N HIS A 67 17.07 25.03 5.41
CA HIS A 67 16.48 23.85 4.78
C HIS A 67 15.78 22.99 5.84
N ALA A 68 14.61 23.46 6.24
CA ALA A 68 13.64 22.69 6.98
C ALA A 68 13.19 21.47 6.16
N TYR A 69 13.99 20.40 6.17
CA TYR A 69 13.54 19.04 5.81
C TYR A 69 12.49 18.51 6.80
N SER A 70 12.02 19.34 7.73
CA SER A 70 11.21 18.99 8.91
C SER A 70 9.73 18.72 8.62
N THR A 71 9.25 18.85 7.39
CA THR A 71 7.82 18.71 7.10
C THR A 71 7.39 17.29 6.70
N LEU A 72 8.32 16.33 6.58
CA LEU A 72 8.08 15.12 5.77
C LEU A 72 7.97 13.78 6.49
N TYR A 73 7.84 13.78 7.81
CA TYR A 73 7.46 12.59 8.57
C TYR A 73 6.39 12.96 9.59
N HIS A 74 5.20 13.31 9.06
CA HIS A 74 3.96 13.42 9.84
C HIS A 74 3.86 12.22 10.79
N GLY A 75 3.55 12.50 12.06
CA GLY A 75 3.81 11.64 13.22
C GLY A 75 3.49 10.15 13.09
N SER A 76 4.10 9.37 13.97
CA SER A 76 4.07 7.89 14.06
C SER A 76 2.73 7.23 13.65
N VAL A 77 1.59 7.81 14.01
CA VAL A 77 0.25 7.30 13.64
C VAL A 77 -0.04 7.38 12.13
N SER A 78 0.37 8.46 11.47
CA SER A 78 0.18 8.67 10.03
C SER A 78 1.02 7.70 9.21
N SER A 79 2.23 7.40 9.66
CA SER A 79 3.12 6.45 9.00
C SER A 79 2.63 5.01 9.13
N LEU A 80 2.08 4.64 10.29
CA LEU A 80 1.43 3.33 10.53
C LEU A 80 0.20 3.12 9.65
N ARG A 81 -0.69 4.13 9.52
CA ARG A 81 -1.84 4.04 8.60
C ARG A 81 -1.39 3.81 7.16
N SER A 82 -0.31 4.50 6.73
CA SER A 82 0.25 4.30 5.39
C SER A 82 0.78 2.87 5.19
N ALA A 83 1.43 2.29 6.20
CA ALA A 83 1.89 0.90 6.14
C ALA A 83 0.71 -0.09 6.11
N ALA A 84 -0.33 0.14 6.91
CA ALA A 84 -1.55 -0.68 6.91
C ALA A 84 -2.25 -0.71 5.54
N ILE A 85 -2.37 0.44 4.86
CA ILE A 85 -2.92 0.50 3.49
C ILE A 85 -2.06 -0.34 2.54
N THR A 86 -0.73 -0.26 2.66
CA THR A 86 0.20 -1.03 1.83
C THR A 86 0.07 -2.53 2.09
N SER A 87 0.06 -2.96 3.36
CA SER A 87 -0.08 -4.37 3.72
C SER A 87 -1.44 -4.94 3.29
N LEU A 88 -2.53 -4.20 3.48
CA LEU A 88 -3.86 -4.63 3.02
C LEU A 88 -3.91 -4.78 1.49
N GLY A 89 -3.29 -3.86 0.74
CA GLY A 89 -3.16 -3.97 -0.71
C GLY A 89 -2.36 -5.20 -1.14
N LEU A 90 -1.27 -5.52 -0.44
CA LEU A 90 -0.49 -6.74 -0.69
C LEU A 90 -1.30 -8.00 -0.35
N CYS A 91 -2.01 -8.06 0.78
CA CYS A 91 -2.87 -9.19 1.13
C CYS A 91 -3.98 -9.43 0.10
N LEU A 92 -4.54 -8.37 -0.47
CA LEU A 92 -5.55 -8.48 -1.52
C LEU A 92 -4.97 -9.08 -2.80
N LEU A 93 -3.83 -8.58 -3.27
CA LEU A 93 -3.37 -8.83 -4.64
C LEU A 93 -2.32 -9.94 -4.77
N LEU A 94 -1.38 -10.01 -3.83
CA LEU A 94 -0.25 -10.93 -3.89
C LEU A 94 -0.64 -12.32 -3.38
N ARG A 95 -0.14 -13.35 -4.06
CA ARG A 95 -0.18 -14.74 -3.62
C ARG A 95 1.22 -15.32 -3.66
N GLY A 96 1.46 -16.30 -2.80
CA GLY A 96 2.70 -17.07 -2.77
C GLY A 96 2.63 -18.20 -1.76
N ASN A 97 3.66 -19.02 -1.71
CA ASN A 97 3.67 -20.25 -0.92
C ASN A 97 4.61 -20.17 0.27
N ASP A 98 5.65 -19.33 0.20
CA ASP A 98 6.67 -19.21 1.23
C ASP A 98 6.57 -17.91 2.06
N TYR A 99 6.96 -18.02 3.34
CA TYR A 99 7.02 -16.90 4.28
C TYR A 99 8.04 -15.85 3.83
N THR A 100 9.17 -16.28 3.27
CA THR A 100 10.24 -15.36 2.86
C THR A 100 9.79 -14.46 1.73
N THR A 101 9.08 -15.01 0.74
CA THR A 101 8.48 -14.26 -0.38
C THR A 101 7.57 -13.14 0.11
N MET A 102 6.70 -13.47 1.06
CA MET A 102 5.77 -12.50 1.67
C MET A 102 6.49 -11.43 2.48
N ALA A 103 7.50 -11.82 3.27
CA ALA A 103 8.30 -10.88 4.05
C ALA A 103 9.10 -9.93 3.15
N ILE A 104 9.73 -10.44 2.09
CA ILE A 104 10.47 -9.63 1.11
C ILE A 104 9.54 -8.64 0.42
N ALA A 105 8.35 -9.08 0.00
CA ALA A 105 7.36 -8.21 -0.62
C ALA A 105 6.99 -7.02 0.28
N GLY A 106 6.70 -7.28 1.56
CA GLY A 106 6.35 -6.25 2.54
C GLY A 106 7.52 -5.30 2.85
N CYS A 107 8.71 -5.86 3.09
CA CYS A 107 9.92 -5.09 3.37
C CYS A 107 10.28 -4.15 2.21
N LEU A 108 10.33 -4.67 0.98
CA LEU A 108 10.68 -3.89 -0.21
C LEU A 108 9.59 -2.87 -0.57
N ALA A 109 8.31 -3.22 -0.39
CA ALA A 109 7.22 -2.27 -0.54
C ALA A 109 7.43 -1.03 0.33
N ILE A 110 7.70 -1.22 1.62
CA ILE A 110 7.88 -0.11 2.56
C ILE A 110 9.21 0.61 2.31
N ALA A 111 10.31 -0.12 2.11
CA ALA A 111 11.62 0.48 1.82
C ALA A 111 11.59 1.41 0.60
N SER A 112 10.83 1.06 -0.44
CA SER A 112 10.67 1.88 -1.64
C SER A 112 10.17 3.31 -1.34
N LYS A 113 9.33 3.48 -0.30
CA LYS A 113 8.82 4.79 0.14
C LYS A 113 9.92 5.70 0.68
N PHE A 114 11.01 5.13 1.19
CA PHE A 114 12.10 5.87 1.82
C PHE A 114 13.26 6.10 0.85
N ILE A 115 13.55 5.10 0.01
CA ILE A 115 14.67 5.13 -0.95
C ILE A 115 14.30 5.97 -2.19
N PHE A 116 13.16 5.66 -2.83
CA PHE A 116 12.78 6.26 -4.10
C PHE A 116 11.85 7.45 -3.87
N ARG A 117 12.44 8.60 -3.52
CA ARG A 117 11.72 9.86 -3.32
C ARG A 117 12.13 10.92 -4.33
N PHE A 118 11.13 11.62 -4.87
CA PHE A 118 11.31 12.78 -5.73
C PHE A 118 10.49 13.95 -5.20
N ARG A 119 11.13 15.11 -5.00
CA ARG A 119 10.51 16.33 -4.45
C ARG A 119 9.69 16.08 -3.17
N GLY A 120 10.25 15.27 -2.27
CA GLY A 120 9.61 14.94 -0.98
C GLY A 120 8.47 13.92 -1.04
N LYS A 121 8.12 13.38 -2.21
CA LYS A 121 7.08 12.34 -2.35
C LYS A 121 7.72 11.02 -2.78
N HIS A 122 7.14 9.89 -2.36
CA HIS A 122 7.56 8.59 -2.89
C HIS A 122 7.18 8.51 -4.38
N PHE A 123 8.08 7.98 -5.20
CA PHE A 123 7.89 7.91 -6.64
C PHE A 123 6.97 6.76 -7.05
N PHE A 124 7.24 5.56 -6.52
CA PHE A 124 6.46 4.36 -6.82
C PHE A 124 5.22 4.19 -5.93
N ASN A 125 4.24 3.42 -6.41
CA ASN A 125 3.22 2.82 -5.55
C ASN A 125 3.88 1.71 -4.72
N PRO A 126 3.93 1.83 -3.39
CA PRO A 126 4.64 0.88 -2.52
C PRO A 126 4.14 -0.55 -2.63
N ALA A 127 2.82 -0.76 -2.68
CA ALA A 127 2.26 -2.11 -2.79
C ALA A 127 2.63 -2.74 -4.14
N ASN A 128 2.49 -1.99 -5.23
CA ASN A 128 2.89 -2.47 -6.56
C ASN A 128 4.39 -2.77 -6.64
N PHE A 129 5.23 -1.94 -6.01
CA PHE A 129 6.66 -2.20 -5.94
C PHE A 129 6.97 -3.51 -5.22
N GLY A 130 6.30 -3.77 -4.09
CA GLY A 130 6.42 -5.05 -3.38
C GLY A 130 5.99 -6.26 -4.20
N ILE A 131 4.84 -6.16 -4.90
CA ILE A 131 4.34 -7.22 -5.80
C ILE A 131 5.37 -7.53 -6.88
N ILE A 132 5.79 -6.52 -7.64
CA ILE A 132 6.76 -6.70 -8.73
C ILE A 132 8.09 -7.24 -8.20
N SER A 133 8.56 -6.76 -7.05
CA SER A 133 9.78 -7.29 -6.43
C SER A 133 9.65 -8.77 -6.10
N ALA A 134 8.53 -9.19 -5.50
CA ALA A 134 8.28 -10.59 -5.18
C ALA A 134 8.24 -11.46 -6.44
N LEU A 135 7.55 -11.00 -7.49
CA LEU A 135 7.44 -11.70 -8.78
C LEU A 135 8.79 -11.85 -9.50
N ILE A 136 9.69 -10.87 -9.37
CA ILE A 136 11.01 -10.92 -10.01
C ILE A 136 11.98 -11.80 -9.21
N ILE A 137 11.93 -11.71 -7.89
CA ILE A 137 12.93 -12.35 -7.02
C ILE A 137 12.60 -13.83 -6.80
N ASN A 138 11.33 -14.17 -6.63
CA ASN A 138 10.90 -15.53 -6.26
C ASN A 138 9.91 -16.10 -7.28
N ASN A 139 10.14 -17.38 -7.64
CA ASN A 139 9.30 -18.09 -8.60
C ASN A 139 7.96 -18.58 -8.01
N ASP A 140 7.76 -18.49 -6.69
CA ASP A 140 6.54 -18.90 -6.01
C ASP A 140 5.54 -17.76 -5.81
N ALA A 141 5.83 -16.55 -6.30
CA ALA A 141 4.92 -15.41 -6.23
C ALA A 141 4.04 -15.33 -7.48
N TRP A 142 2.75 -15.02 -7.32
CA TRP A 142 1.86 -14.70 -8.45
C TRP A 142 0.77 -13.70 -8.04
N VAL A 143 0.12 -13.12 -9.05
CA VAL A 143 -1.10 -12.33 -8.89
C VAL A 143 -2.21 -13.09 -9.60
N SER A 144 -3.30 -13.40 -8.90
CA SER A 144 -4.42 -14.13 -9.52
C SER A 144 -5.23 -13.16 -10.40
N PRO A 145 -5.38 -13.40 -11.72
CA PRO A 145 -6.26 -12.61 -12.55
C PRO A 145 -7.72 -12.99 -12.28
N GLY A 146 -8.66 -12.03 -12.33
CA GLY A 146 -10.09 -12.34 -12.24
C GLY A 146 -10.59 -12.85 -10.87
N GLN A 147 -9.87 -12.58 -9.78
CA GLN A 147 -10.18 -13.05 -8.41
C GLN A 147 -11.59 -12.72 -7.90
N TRP A 148 -12.24 -11.74 -8.53
CA TRP A 148 -13.51 -11.18 -8.13
C TRP A 148 -14.70 -11.69 -8.95
N GLY A 149 -14.48 -12.56 -9.93
CA GLY A 149 -15.52 -13.14 -10.78
C GLY A 149 -16.21 -12.11 -11.69
N THR A 150 -17.42 -12.45 -12.16
CA THR A 150 -18.20 -11.67 -13.14
C THR A 150 -19.48 -11.08 -12.57
N ASP A 151 -19.76 -11.25 -11.27
CA ASP A 151 -21.03 -10.81 -10.69
C ASP A 151 -21.13 -9.28 -10.70
N TRP A 152 -22.24 -8.77 -11.22
CA TRP A 152 -22.45 -7.35 -11.49
C TRP A 152 -22.40 -6.47 -10.24
N TRP A 153 -22.77 -7.02 -9.09
CA TRP A 153 -22.79 -6.27 -7.84
C TRP A 153 -21.38 -5.92 -7.35
N TYR A 154 -20.35 -6.73 -7.67
CA TYR A 154 -18.95 -6.38 -7.38
C TYR A 154 -18.49 -5.19 -8.19
N LEU A 155 -18.90 -5.10 -9.45
CA LEU A 155 -18.61 -3.95 -10.29
C LEU A 155 -19.17 -2.68 -9.67
N LEU A 156 -20.42 -2.71 -9.20
CA LEU A 156 -21.04 -1.58 -8.50
C LEU A 156 -20.31 -1.25 -7.20
N LEU A 157 -19.92 -2.27 -6.42
CA LEU A 157 -19.16 -2.09 -5.18
C LEU A 157 -17.82 -1.39 -5.44
N PHE A 158 -17.02 -1.88 -6.39
CA PHE A 158 -15.70 -1.32 -6.70
C PHE A 158 -15.79 0.05 -7.36
N ALA A 159 -16.71 0.24 -8.30
CA ALA A 159 -16.94 1.54 -8.92
C ALA A 159 -17.41 2.58 -7.89
N GLY A 160 -18.33 2.20 -7.00
CA GLY A 160 -18.86 3.09 -5.95
C GLY A 160 -17.80 3.47 -4.91
N THR A 161 -17.18 2.49 -4.28
CA THR A 161 -16.18 2.72 -3.22
C THR A 161 -14.86 3.30 -3.76
N GLY A 162 -14.39 2.80 -4.92
CA GLY A 162 -13.22 3.33 -5.61
C GLY A 162 -13.44 4.76 -6.08
N GLY A 163 -14.58 5.03 -6.70
CA GLY A 163 -14.99 6.39 -7.07
C GLY A 163 -15.05 7.33 -5.88
N MET A 164 -15.65 6.89 -4.76
CA MET A 164 -15.70 7.69 -3.54
C MET A 164 -14.29 8.07 -3.02
N ILE A 165 -13.33 7.13 -3.01
CA ILE A 165 -11.94 7.44 -2.64
C ILE A 165 -11.33 8.43 -3.63
N LEU A 166 -11.46 8.19 -4.93
CA LEU A 166 -10.87 9.06 -5.96
C LEU A 166 -11.38 10.49 -5.88
N LYS A 167 -12.66 10.66 -5.51
CA LYS A 167 -13.27 11.98 -5.23
C LYS A 167 -12.62 12.66 -4.06
N ARG A 168 -12.41 11.92 -2.99
CA ARG A 168 -11.86 12.46 -1.77
C ARG A 168 -10.37 12.79 -1.87
N VAL A 169 -9.63 12.01 -2.67
CA VAL A 169 -8.20 12.23 -2.92
C VAL A 169 -7.98 13.26 -4.06
N GLY A 170 -9.03 13.59 -4.83
CA GLY A 170 -8.94 14.56 -5.93
C GLY A 170 -8.16 14.03 -7.12
N ARG A 171 -8.31 12.73 -7.46
CA ARG A 171 -7.54 12.07 -8.54
C ARG A 171 -8.40 11.37 -9.59
N TRP A 172 -9.62 11.84 -9.81
CA TRP A 172 -10.50 11.31 -10.85
C TRP A 172 -9.89 11.36 -12.25
N ASP A 173 -9.08 12.39 -12.53
CA ASP A 173 -8.43 12.58 -13.83
C ASP A 173 -7.60 11.36 -14.24
N THR A 174 -6.88 10.75 -13.28
CA THR A 174 -6.06 9.57 -13.56
C THR A 174 -6.89 8.35 -13.92
N SER A 175 -8.06 8.17 -13.30
CA SER A 175 -8.97 7.08 -13.60
C SER A 175 -9.67 7.30 -14.93
N ALA A 176 -10.11 8.52 -15.22
CA ALA A 176 -10.70 8.87 -16.51
C ALA A 176 -9.70 8.65 -17.66
N ALA A 177 -8.46 9.13 -17.51
CA ALA A 177 -7.40 8.90 -18.49
C ALA A 177 -7.12 7.42 -18.71
N PHE A 178 -7.09 6.62 -17.63
CA PHE A 178 -6.94 5.16 -17.75
C PHE A 178 -8.09 4.53 -18.52
N PHE A 179 -9.36 4.85 -18.22
CA PHE A 179 -10.51 4.29 -18.93
C PHE A 179 -10.54 4.68 -20.41
N VAL A 180 -10.28 5.95 -20.73
CA VAL A 180 -10.23 6.43 -22.11
C VAL A 180 -9.12 5.70 -22.88
N ALA A 181 -7.92 5.59 -22.31
CA ALA A 181 -6.83 4.87 -22.95
C ALA A 181 -7.13 3.37 -23.11
N TYR A 182 -7.72 2.74 -22.09
CA TYR A 182 -8.04 1.32 -22.10
C TYR A 182 -9.13 0.95 -23.12
N THR A 183 -10.16 1.80 -23.26
CA THR A 183 -11.22 1.60 -24.27
C THR A 183 -10.76 1.84 -25.71
N GLY A 184 -9.62 2.50 -25.89
CA GLY A 184 -9.00 2.72 -27.19
C GLY A 184 -8.00 1.63 -27.62
N LEU A 185 -7.73 0.63 -26.77
CA LEU A 185 -6.89 -0.54 -27.05
C LEU A 185 -7.74 -1.75 -27.47
#